data_AF-A0A5K7ZW45-F1
#
_entry.id   AF-A0A5K7ZW45-F1
#
_cell.length_a   1.000
_cell.length_b   1.000
_cell.length_c   1.000
_cell.angle_alpha   90.00
_cell.angle_beta   90.00
_cell.angle_gamma   90.00
#
_symmetry.space_group_name_H-M   'P 1'
#
loop_
_entity.id
_entity.type
_entity.pdbx_description
1 polymer ?
#
loop_
_entity_poly.entity_id
_entity_poly.type
_entity_poly.pdbx_seq_one_letter_code
_entity_poly.pdbx_strand_id
1 'polypeptide(L)'
;MKKWTPLLLLATLLLLTLGCSKKHVPKPIVIPKDATKMEVSFTWAGIDICTHDSPEIQVTGIPEGTVELQVRLKDTNVPAWNHGGGKVAYDGSGTIPAGALNQGYNGPCPPWDQRHKYEFSVMAVDDQGTIIGFGKARQLFPPKN
;
A
#
# COMPACT_ATOMS: atom_id res chain seq x y z
N MET A 1 10.04 64.80 -38.76
CA MET A 1 8.56 64.88 -38.77
C MET A 1 8.00 63.62 -38.15
N LYS A 2 7.22 63.80 -37.08
CA LYS A 2 6.65 62.79 -36.20
C LYS A 2 5.56 62.01 -36.94
N LYS A 3 5.66 60.69 -37.03
CA LYS A 3 4.51 59.82 -37.33
C LYS A 3 4.54 58.61 -36.41
N TRP A 4 3.43 58.48 -35.71
CA TRP A 4 3.11 57.62 -34.58
C TRP A 4 2.06 56.63 -35.09
N THR A 5 2.26 55.33 -34.85
CA THR A 5 1.26 54.29 -35.15
C THR A 5 1.48 53.08 -34.22
N PRO A 6 0.43 52.29 -33.93
CA PRO A 6 0.01 52.02 -32.58
C PRO A 6 0.40 50.62 -32.08
N LEU A 7 0.38 50.52 -30.75
CA LEU A 7 0.49 49.31 -29.95
C LEU A 7 -0.56 48.27 -30.38
N LEU A 8 -0.13 47.18 -31.01
CA LEU A 8 -0.96 45.98 -31.21
C LEU A 8 -1.04 45.22 -29.88
N LEU A 9 -2.22 45.20 -29.27
CA LEU A 9 -2.59 44.31 -28.18
C LEU A 9 -2.56 42.86 -28.68
N LEU A 10 -1.51 42.10 -28.34
CA LEU A 10 -1.56 40.64 -28.40
C LEU A 10 -2.44 40.13 -27.26
N ALA A 11 -3.70 39.81 -27.57
CA ALA A 11 -4.55 39.03 -26.69
C ALA A 11 -4.02 37.58 -26.65
N THR A 12 -3.22 37.25 -25.65
CA THR A 12 -2.84 35.86 -25.34
C THR A 12 -4.07 35.14 -24.80
N LEU A 13 -4.72 34.36 -25.66
CA LEU A 13 -5.83 33.49 -25.29
C LEU A 13 -5.28 32.31 -24.47
N LEU A 14 -5.32 32.44 -23.14
CA LEU A 14 -4.98 31.38 -22.20
C LEU A 14 -6.10 30.32 -22.23
N LEU A 15 -5.92 29.30 -23.08
CA LEU A 15 -6.79 28.12 -23.11
C LEU A 15 -6.58 27.31 -21.82
N LEU A 16 -7.38 27.62 -20.80
CA LEU A 16 -7.55 26.80 -19.61
C LEU A 16 -8.20 25.48 -20.03
N THR A 17 -7.39 24.47 -20.34
CA THR A 17 -7.87 23.11 -20.48
C THR A 17 -8.32 22.63 -19.10
N LEU A 18 -9.63 22.62 -18.85
CA LEU A 18 -10.22 21.86 -17.76
C LEU A 18 -10.01 20.37 -18.07
N GLY A 19 -8.86 19.85 -17.66
CA GLY A 19 -8.61 18.41 -17.63
C GLY A 19 -9.53 17.79 -16.57
N CYS A 20 -10.54 17.04 -17.01
CA CYS A 20 -11.30 16.17 -16.12
C CYS A 20 -10.33 15.20 -15.44
N SER A 21 -9.99 15.46 -14.17
CA SER A 21 -9.30 14.48 -13.32
C SER A 21 -10.20 13.26 -13.20
N LYS A 22 -9.96 12.24 -14.04
CA LYS A 22 -10.57 10.92 -13.85
C LYS A 22 -10.27 10.53 -12.42
N LYS A 23 -11.31 10.36 -11.60
CA LYS A 23 -11.17 9.83 -10.24
C LYS A 23 -10.35 8.55 -10.37
N HIS A 24 -9.17 8.53 -9.75
CA HIS A 24 -8.26 7.40 -9.82
C HIS A 24 -8.89 6.26 -9.02
N VAL A 25 -9.67 5.41 -9.69
CA VAL A 25 -10.19 4.19 -9.09
C VAL A 25 -9.02 3.21 -9.07
N PRO A 26 -8.53 2.78 -7.89
CA PRO A 26 -7.43 1.83 -7.82
C PRO A 26 -7.84 0.55 -8.56
N LYS A 27 -7.01 0.08 -9.49
CA LYS A 27 -7.23 -1.24 -10.10
C LYS A 27 -7.17 -2.31 -9.00
N PRO A 28 -8.09 -3.29 -8.99
CA PRO A 28 -8.00 -4.44 -8.12
C PRO A 28 -6.66 -5.16 -8.34
N ILE A 29 -5.98 -5.55 -7.26
CA ILE A 29 -4.84 -6.47 -7.38
C ILE A 29 -5.40 -7.84 -7.73
N VAL A 30 -4.93 -8.39 -8.84
CA VAL A 30 -5.22 -9.75 -9.28
C VAL A 30 -4.00 -10.60 -8.98
N ILE A 31 -4.17 -11.63 -8.16
CA ILE A 31 -3.10 -12.58 -7.86
C ILE A 31 -3.06 -13.61 -9.00
N PRO A 32 -1.92 -13.79 -9.69
CA PRO A 32 -1.78 -14.83 -10.71
C PRO A 32 -2.04 -16.23 -10.13
N LYS A 33 -2.61 -17.13 -10.93
CA LYS A 33 -2.98 -18.48 -10.48
C LYS A 33 -1.75 -19.34 -10.20
N ASP A 34 -0.65 -19.03 -10.87
CA ASP A 34 0.67 -19.64 -10.78
C ASP A 34 1.59 -18.92 -9.77
N ALA A 35 1.10 -17.91 -9.05
CA ALA A 35 1.88 -17.28 -7.99
C ALA A 35 2.20 -18.30 -6.89
N THR A 36 3.48 -18.37 -6.52
CA THR A 36 3.97 -19.25 -5.45
C THR A 36 3.29 -18.91 -4.13
N LYS A 37 2.78 -19.92 -3.42
CA LYS A 37 2.20 -19.72 -2.10
C LYS A 37 3.33 -19.44 -1.09
N MET A 38 3.20 -18.33 -0.38
CA MET A 38 4.09 -17.93 0.72
C MET A 38 3.38 -18.08 2.06
N GLU A 39 4.15 -18.27 3.13
CA GLU A 39 3.63 -18.21 4.49
C GLU A 39 3.99 -16.86 5.10
N VAL A 40 3.04 -16.27 5.83
CA VAL A 40 3.17 -14.96 6.46
C VAL A 40 2.90 -15.13 7.94
N SER A 41 3.69 -14.49 8.80
CA SER A 41 3.40 -14.39 10.23
C SER A 41 3.77 -13.02 10.78
N PHE A 42 3.06 -12.62 11.83
CA PHE A 42 3.26 -11.35 12.52
C PHE A 42 2.65 -11.47 13.92
N THR A 43 2.83 -10.46 14.77
CA THR A 43 2.17 -10.37 16.08
C THR A 43 1.71 -8.95 16.34
N TRP A 44 0.62 -8.82 17.10
CA TRP A 44 0.16 -7.54 17.65
C TRP A 44 0.75 -7.24 19.04
N ALA A 45 1.58 -8.11 19.59
CA ALA A 45 2.22 -7.89 20.88
C ALA A 45 3.05 -6.59 20.85
N GLY A 46 2.79 -5.67 21.77
CA GLY A 46 3.47 -4.38 21.84
C GLY A 46 3.07 -3.37 20.76
N ILE A 47 2.02 -3.65 19.97
CA ILE A 47 1.50 -2.72 18.96
C ILE A 47 0.39 -1.85 19.57
N ASP A 48 0.59 -0.54 19.51
CA ASP A 48 -0.40 0.44 19.98
C ASP A 48 -1.59 0.56 19.04
N ILE A 49 -2.75 0.89 19.60
CA ILE A 49 -3.96 1.18 18.84
C ILE A 49 -3.78 2.46 18.00
N CYS A 50 -4.30 2.45 16.78
CA CYS A 50 -4.24 3.56 15.82
C CYS A 50 -2.80 4.03 15.50
N THR A 51 -1.80 3.15 15.61
CA THR A 51 -0.41 3.47 15.27
C THR A 51 -0.17 3.61 13.76
N HIS A 52 0.88 4.32 13.38
CA HIS A 52 1.42 4.37 12.02
C HIS A 52 2.69 3.51 11.83
N ASP A 53 3.15 2.85 12.90
CA ASP A 53 4.28 1.95 12.85
C ASP A 53 3.79 0.51 12.59
N SER A 54 4.19 -0.07 11.46
CA SER A 54 3.86 -1.46 11.18
C SER A 54 4.58 -2.42 12.12
N PRO A 55 3.97 -3.56 12.50
CA PRO A 55 4.71 -4.62 13.16
C PRO A 55 5.79 -5.18 12.22
N GLU A 56 6.72 -5.94 12.78
CA GLU A 56 7.54 -6.85 11.98
C GLU A 56 6.64 -7.91 11.33
N ILE A 57 6.93 -8.24 10.06
CA ILE A 57 6.24 -9.29 9.31
C ILE A 57 7.28 -10.26 8.78
N GLN A 58 7.14 -11.53 9.13
CA GLN A 58 7.97 -12.62 8.64
C GLN A 58 7.30 -13.31 7.46
N VAL A 59 8.07 -13.57 6.41
CA VAL A 59 7.61 -14.17 5.16
C VAL A 59 8.55 -15.30 4.77
N THR A 60 8.00 -16.49 4.56
CA THR A 60 8.78 -17.66 4.12
C THR A 60 8.21 -18.25 2.83
N GLY A 61 9.04 -19.01 2.11
CA GLY A 61 8.69 -19.53 0.79
C GLY A 61 8.67 -18.46 -0.31
N ILE A 62 9.47 -17.40 -0.16
CA ILE A 62 9.59 -16.34 -1.16
C ILE A 62 10.24 -16.91 -2.42
N PRO A 63 9.62 -16.79 -3.61
CA PRO A 63 10.16 -17.33 -4.85
C PRO A 63 11.42 -16.60 -5.30
N GLU A 64 12.32 -17.32 -5.98
CA GLU A 64 13.47 -16.74 -6.67
C GLU A 64 13.02 -15.69 -7.70
N GLY A 65 13.85 -14.66 -7.90
CA GLY A 65 13.52 -13.53 -8.79
C GLY A 65 12.70 -12.42 -8.12
N THR A 66 12.29 -12.59 -6.86
CA THR A 66 11.65 -11.51 -6.10
C THR A 66 12.63 -10.35 -5.88
N VAL A 67 12.19 -9.12 -6.15
CA VAL A 67 12.95 -7.89 -5.89
C VAL A 67 12.23 -6.93 -4.93
N GLU A 68 10.91 -7.05 -4.79
CA GLU A 68 10.08 -6.21 -3.93
C GLU A 68 9.00 -7.07 -3.23
N LEU A 69 8.76 -6.77 -1.96
CA LEU A 69 7.59 -7.25 -1.22
C LEU A 69 6.58 -6.10 -1.12
N GLN A 70 5.39 -6.32 -1.65
CA GLN A 70 4.26 -5.39 -1.52
C GLN A 70 3.31 -5.92 -0.45
N VAL A 71 2.99 -5.09 0.53
CA VAL A 71 2.16 -5.44 1.67
C VAL A 71 0.88 -4.63 1.67
N ARG A 72 -0.23 -5.28 2.01
CA ARG A 72 -1.51 -4.63 2.31
C ARG A 72 -2.03 -5.07 3.66
N LEU A 73 -2.53 -4.12 4.43
CA LEU A 73 -3.35 -4.38 5.62
C LEU A 73 -4.82 -4.20 5.26
N LYS A 74 -5.67 -5.10 5.71
CA LYS A 74 -7.12 -5.01 5.57
C LYS A 74 -7.82 -5.34 6.87
N ASP A 75 -8.75 -4.50 7.28
CA ASP A 75 -9.76 -4.88 8.26
C ASP A 75 -10.86 -5.69 7.55
N THR A 76 -11.04 -6.94 7.95
CA THR A 76 -12.07 -7.81 7.35
C THR A 76 -13.47 -7.55 7.90
N ASN A 77 -13.58 -6.84 9.02
CA ASN A 77 -14.84 -6.33 9.56
C ASN A 77 -15.28 -5.04 8.86
N VAL A 78 -14.32 -4.17 8.51
CA VAL A 78 -14.58 -2.89 7.81
C VAL A 78 -13.79 -2.81 6.49
N PRO A 79 -14.15 -3.62 5.48
CA PRO A 79 -13.34 -3.81 4.28
C PRO A 79 -13.26 -2.57 3.35
N ALA A 80 -14.09 -1.56 3.59
CA ALA A 80 -14.09 -0.31 2.82
C ALA A 80 -13.01 0.68 3.29
N TRP A 81 -12.49 0.53 4.51
CA TRP A 81 -11.42 1.39 5.01
C TRP A 81 -10.07 0.94 4.45
N ASN A 82 -9.31 1.88 3.91
CA ASN A 82 -7.98 1.61 3.38
C ASN A 82 -6.93 1.74 4.49
N HIS A 83 -6.57 0.62 5.12
CA HIS A 83 -5.46 0.56 6.07
C HIS A 83 -4.08 0.71 5.42
N GLY A 84 -4.02 0.73 4.08
CA GLY A 84 -2.79 0.88 3.33
C GLY A 84 -1.88 -0.33 3.47
N GLY A 85 -0.62 -0.07 3.79
CA GLY A 85 0.47 -1.03 3.73
C GLY A 85 1.71 -0.33 3.18
N GLY A 86 2.46 -1.02 2.34
CA GLY A 86 3.68 -0.43 1.77
C GLY A 86 4.41 -1.37 0.82
N LYS A 87 5.57 -0.90 0.37
CA LYS A 87 6.49 -1.64 -0.50
C LYS A 87 7.84 -1.64 0.17
N VAL A 88 8.52 -2.78 0.16
CA VAL A 88 9.85 -2.94 0.75
C VAL A 88 10.70 -3.70 -0.25
N ALA A 89 11.90 -3.19 -0.52
CA ALA A 89 12.87 -3.91 -1.34
C ALA A 89 13.20 -5.25 -0.66
N TYR A 90 13.23 -6.33 -1.43
CA TYR A 90 13.56 -7.64 -0.86
C TYR A 90 15.07 -7.76 -0.70
N ASP A 91 15.53 -7.96 0.54
CA ASP A 91 16.94 -8.05 0.91
C ASP A 91 17.44 -9.50 1.07
N GLY A 92 16.57 -10.49 0.79
CA GLY A 92 16.88 -11.91 0.96
C GLY A 92 16.52 -12.49 2.34
N SER A 93 16.24 -11.66 3.36
CA SER A 93 16.05 -12.13 4.75
C SER A 93 14.70 -12.80 5.00
N GLY A 94 13.66 -12.37 4.27
CA GLY A 94 12.27 -12.74 4.55
C GLY A 94 11.66 -11.97 5.73
N THR A 95 12.37 -10.98 6.25
CA THR A 95 11.90 -10.09 7.31
C THR A 95 11.53 -8.73 6.71
N ILE A 96 10.31 -8.29 7.00
CA ILE A 96 9.88 -6.90 6.80
C ILE A 96 9.99 -6.22 8.17
N PRO A 97 10.95 -5.31 8.38
CA PRO A 97 11.18 -4.70 9.69
C PRO A 97 9.97 -3.95 10.22
N ALA A 98 9.86 -3.87 11.55
CA ALA A 98 8.90 -2.97 12.18
C ALA A 98 9.08 -1.52 11.67
N GLY A 99 7.98 -0.82 11.42
CA GLY A 99 7.97 0.52 10.85
C GLY A 99 8.33 0.62 9.36
N ALA A 100 8.66 -0.48 8.67
CA ALA A 100 9.07 -0.42 7.26
C ALA A 100 7.95 0.01 6.29
N LEU A 101 6.67 -0.13 6.67
CA LEU A 101 5.52 0.25 5.84
C LEU A 101 5.15 1.74 5.99
N ASN A 102 6.14 2.62 6.04
CA ASN A 102 5.99 4.04 6.43
C ASN A 102 5.27 4.95 5.40
N GLN A 103 4.96 4.47 4.19
CA GLN A 103 4.32 5.26 3.12
C GLN A 103 2.80 5.05 3.04
N GLY A 104 2.12 5.05 4.19
CA GLY A 104 0.65 4.98 4.24
C GLY A 104 0.06 3.80 4.98
N TYR A 105 0.85 3.10 5.80
CA TYR A 105 0.30 2.18 6.79
C TYR A 105 -0.54 2.93 7.84
N ASN A 106 -1.73 2.39 8.08
CA ASN A 106 -2.62 2.81 9.16
C ASN A 106 -2.97 1.56 9.96
N GLY A 107 -2.47 1.47 11.19
CA GLY A 107 -2.63 0.31 12.04
C GLY A 107 -4.07 0.05 12.46
N PRO A 108 -4.29 -1.04 13.22
CA PRO A 108 -5.58 -1.35 13.80
C PRO A 108 -6.14 -0.21 14.64
N CYS A 109 -7.34 0.26 14.32
CA CYS A 109 -8.02 1.34 15.03
C CYS A 109 -9.53 1.02 15.18
N PRO A 110 -9.88 -0.14 15.78
CA PRO A 110 -11.28 -0.49 16.00
C PRO A 110 -11.91 0.43 17.07
N PRO A 111 -13.25 0.55 17.10
CA PRO A 111 -13.94 1.12 18.25
C PRO A 111 -13.52 0.44 19.56
N TRP A 112 -13.51 1.20 20.66
CA TRP A 112 -12.90 0.78 21.94
C TRP A 112 -13.48 -0.51 22.54
N ASP A 113 -14.72 -0.84 22.22
CA ASP A 113 -15.45 -2.03 22.69
C ASP A 113 -15.43 -3.19 21.69
N GLN A 114 -14.72 -3.05 20.58
CA GLN A 114 -14.73 -4.02 19.47
C GLN A 114 -13.37 -4.65 19.24
N ARG A 115 -13.42 -5.91 18.77
CA ARG A 115 -12.24 -6.64 18.29
C ARG A 115 -12.45 -6.95 16.82
N HIS A 116 -11.59 -6.40 15.98
CA HIS A 116 -11.64 -6.60 14.54
C HIS A 116 -10.57 -7.60 14.11
N LYS A 117 -10.82 -8.26 12.97
CA LYS A 117 -9.88 -9.19 12.35
C LYS A 117 -9.17 -8.50 11.21
N TYR A 118 -7.87 -8.39 11.35
CA TYR A 118 -6.99 -7.76 10.39
C TYR A 118 -6.23 -8.81 9.59
N GLU A 119 -6.06 -8.57 8.29
CA GLU A 119 -5.34 -9.42 7.35
C GLU A 119 -4.17 -8.65 6.75
N PHE A 120 -2.96 -9.15 6.95
CA PHE A 120 -1.83 -8.79 6.10
C PHE A 120 -1.82 -9.70 4.88
N SER A 121 -1.73 -9.10 3.70
CA SER A 121 -1.44 -9.78 2.44
C SER A 121 -0.09 -9.32 1.94
N VAL A 122 0.76 -10.27 1.55
CA VAL A 122 2.09 -10.00 1.01
C VAL A 122 2.16 -10.57 -0.41
N MET A 123 2.56 -9.73 -1.36
CA MET A 123 2.88 -10.11 -2.72
C MET A 123 4.39 -10.01 -2.93
N ALA A 124 5.00 -11.06 -3.47
CA ALA A 124 6.36 -11.03 -3.97
C ALA A 124 6.35 -10.64 -5.44
N VAL A 125 7.16 -9.65 -5.81
CA VAL A 125 7.15 -9.00 -7.12
C VAL A 125 8.53 -9.10 -7.76
N ASP A 126 8.58 -9.46 -9.03
CA ASP A 126 9.80 -9.54 -9.84
C ASP A 126 10.23 -8.20 -10.44
N ASP A 127 11.35 -8.19 -11.16
CA ASP A 127 11.90 -6.99 -11.80
C ASP A 127 11.05 -6.43 -12.95
N GLN A 128 10.09 -7.21 -13.46
CA GLN A 128 9.10 -6.78 -14.46
C GLN A 128 7.84 -6.20 -13.80
N GLY A 129 7.75 -6.22 -12.47
CA GLY A 129 6.57 -5.79 -11.74
C GLY A 129 5.46 -6.84 -11.68
N THR A 130 5.75 -8.09 -12.01
CA THR A 130 4.81 -9.21 -11.96
C THR A 130 4.76 -9.80 -10.55
N ILE A 131 3.56 -10.11 -10.06
CA ILE A 131 3.38 -10.83 -8.81
C ILE A 131 3.70 -12.31 -9.05
N ILE A 132 4.79 -12.79 -8.47
CA ILE A 132 5.25 -14.18 -8.60
C ILE A 132 5.05 -15.00 -7.32
N GLY A 133 4.68 -14.36 -6.22
CA GLY A 133 4.33 -15.02 -4.97
C GLY A 133 3.25 -14.30 -4.18
N PHE A 134 2.49 -15.04 -3.39
CA PHE A 134 1.42 -14.51 -2.55
C PHE A 134 1.26 -15.28 -1.24
N GLY A 135 1.18 -14.56 -0.13
CA GLY A 135 0.89 -15.10 1.19
C GLY A 135 0.00 -14.15 1.99
N LYS A 136 -0.69 -14.66 3.00
CA LYS A 136 -1.51 -13.83 3.88
C LYS A 136 -1.69 -14.46 5.25
N ALA A 137 -1.84 -13.61 6.27
CA ALA A 137 -2.11 -14.03 7.63
C ALA A 137 -3.12 -13.11 8.29
N ARG A 138 -3.86 -13.65 9.27
CA ARG A 138 -4.91 -12.92 9.97
C ARG A 138 -4.78 -13.04 11.48
N GLN A 139 -4.98 -11.95 12.19
CA GLN A 139 -5.09 -11.92 13.64
C GLN A 139 -6.16 -10.94 14.10
N LEU A 140 -6.70 -11.18 15.30
CA LEU A 140 -7.61 -10.25 15.96
C LEU A 140 -6.81 -9.18 16.70
N PHE A 141 -7.24 -7.92 16.61
CA PHE A 141 -6.72 -6.81 17.40
C PHE A 141 -7.84 -6.22 18.28
N PRO A 142 -7.57 -5.86 19.55
CA PRO A 142 -6.33 -6.14 20.30
C PRO A 142 -6.06 -7.65 20.46
N PRO A 143 -4.78 -8.06 20.62
CA PRO A 143 -4.43 -9.45 20.92
C PRO A 143 -5.09 -9.90 22.24
N LYS A 144 -5.28 -11.22 22.41
CA LYS A 144 -5.68 -11.74 23.72
C LYS A 144 -4.45 -11.75 24.62
N ASN A 145 -4.63 -11.32 25.87
CA ASN A 145 -3.66 -11.52 26.95
C ASN A 145 -3.52 -13.01 27.26
#